data_AF-X1L5W5-F1
#
_entry.id   AF-X1L5W5-F1
#
_cell.length_a   1.000
_cell.length_b   1.000
_cell.length_c   1.000
_cell.angle_alpha   90.00
_cell.angle_beta   90.00
_cell.angle_gamma   90.00
#
_symmetry.space_group_name_H-M   'P 1'
#
loop_
_entity.id
_entity.type
_entity.pdbx_description
1 polymer ?
#
loop_
_entity_poly.entity_id
_entity_poly.type
_entity_poly.pdbx_seq_one_letter_code
_entity_poly.pdbx_strand_id
1 'polypeptide(L)'
;EVLAVKVSDIDFKQATITILHLKAHCRLACLDCNARLARRHHYCPVCGREISQIASSERIQRRIRILPIDKDTLNLLKEYIQQNKPIYADDDWATFHINRHRAWQIVRGCAERAGIPDLVNPETGRVRGVSPHRLRDAFSVHAMKVDDSGDGLRLLQEHLGHTSFNTTAKYPAELDEDLITMIEDLIERRRGRRYDSGKDS
;
A
#
# COMPACT_ATOMS: atom_id res chain seq x y z
N GLU A 1 -2.87 -4.23 1.02
CA GLU A 1 -2.81 -4.16 -0.45
C GLU A 1 -2.00 -5.33 -0.96
N VAL A 2 -0.67 -5.33 -0.81
CA VAL A 2 0.21 -6.41 -1.29
C VAL A 2 -0.25 -7.84 -0.91
N LEU A 3 -0.61 -8.08 0.36
CA LEU A 3 -1.05 -9.42 0.81
C LEU A 3 -2.42 -9.86 0.27
N ALA A 4 -3.18 -8.96 -0.33
CA ALA A 4 -4.49 -9.25 -0.92
C ALA A 4 -4.42 -9.41 -2.45
N VAL A 5 -3.24 -9.18 -3.06
CA VAL A 5 -3.02 -9.37 -4.49
C VAL A 5 -3.09 -10.85 -4.81
N LYS A 6 -3.89 -11.20 -5.81
CA LYS A 6 -3.97 -12.55 -6.38
C LYS A 6 -3.07 -12.67 -7.60
N VAL A 7 -2.80 -13.91 -8.02
CA VAL A 7 -2.05 -14.15 -9.26
C VAL A 7 -2.80 -13.60 -10.47
N SER A 8 -4.13 -13.72 -10.49
CA SER A 8 -5.02 -13.13 -11.50
C SER A 8 -4.97 -11.60 -11.61
N ASP A 9 -4.49 -10.90 -10.57
CA ASP A 9 -4.40 -9.43 -10.57
C ASP A 9 -3.12 -8.91 -11.26
N ILE A 10 -2.19 -9.81 -11.64
CA ILE A 10 -0.90 -9.48 -12.23
C ILE A 10 -0.94 -9.72 -13.75
N ASP A 11 -0.75 -8.67 -14.54
CA ASP A 11 -0.54 -8.79 -15.99
C ASP A 11 0.96 -8.80 -16.30
N PHE A 12 1.51 -10.01 -16.53
CA PHE A 12 2.92 -10.19 -16.89
C PHE A 12 3.29 -9.67 -18.28
N LYS A 13 2.31 -9.47 -19.19
CA LYS A 13 2.57 -8.93 -20.53
C LYS A 13 2.67 -7.42 -20.50
N GLN A 14 1.78 -6.78 -19.75
CA GLN A 14 1.74 -5.33 -19.59
C GLN A 14 2.60 -4.82 -18.43
N ALA A 15 3.16 -5.72 -17.62
CA ALA A 15 3.94 -5.41 -16.42
C ALA A 15 3.16 -4.54 -15.42
N THR A 16 1.90 -4.91 -15.16
CA THR A 16 1.01 -4.18 -14.26
C THR A 16 0.41 -5.05 -13.17
N ILE A 17 0.10 -4.45 -12.01
CA ILE A 17 -0.74 -5.05 -10.97
C ILE A 17 -2.01 -4.24 -10.81
N THR A 18 -3.14 -4.93 -10.78
CA THR A 18 -4.44 -4.35 -10.46
C THR A 18 -4.71 -4.47 -8.97
N ILE A 19 -4.88 -3.34 -8.28
CA ILE A 19 -5.31 -3.31 -6.88
C ILE A 19 -6.78 -2.93 -6.80
N LEU A 20 -7.59 -3.88 -6.34
CA LEU A 20 -9.02 -3.70 -6.11
C LEU A 20 -9.30 -3.26 -4.67
N HIS A 21 -9.84 -2.05 -4.50
CA HIS A 21 -10.38 -1.58 -3.23
C HIS A 21 -11.90 -1.61 -3.26
N LEU A 22 -12.48 -2.55 -2.51
CA LEU A 22 -13.90 -2.56 -2.21
C LEU A 22 -14.16 -1.68 -0.99
N LYS A 23 -14.65 -0.46 -1.21
CA LYS A 23 -15.12 0.39 -0.11
C LYS A 23 -16.64 0.23 -0.01
N ALA A 24 -17.07 -0.68 0.86
CA ALA A 24 -18.48 -0.82 1.19
C ALA A 24 -18.89 0.33 2.13
N HIS A 25 -19.77 1.21 1.66
CA HIS A 25 -20.42 2.20 2.49
C HIS A 25 -21.83 1.71 2.80
N CYS A 26 -22.02 1.12 3.97
CA CYS A 26 -23.35 0.88 4.52
C CYS A 26 -23.87 2.20 5.10
N ARG A 27 -24.88 2.79 4.46
CA ARG A 27 -25.65 3.89 5.06
C ARG A 27 -26.86 3.29 5.76
N LEU A 28 -26.92 3.48 7.08
CA LEU A 28 -28.08 3.16 7.88
C LEU A 28 -28.89 4.44 8.06
N ALA A 29 -30.20 4.37 7.81
CA ALA A 29 -31.12 5.48 8.01
C ALA A 29 -32.35 5.03 8.80
N CYS A 30 -32.91 5.96 9.59
CA CYS A 30 -34.18 5.77 10.29
C CYS A 30 -35.33 5.73 9.28
N LEU A 31 -36.22 4.75 9.38
CA LEU A 31 -37.35 4.63 8.46
C LEU A 31 -38.38 5.76 8.62
N ASP A 32 -38.50 6.34 9.81
CA ASP A 32 -39.50 7.38 10.10
C ASP A 32 -39.08 8.77 9.64
N CYS A 33 -37.81 9.14 9.81
CA CYS A 33 -37.33 10.51 9.57
C CYS A 33 -36.11 10.58 8.64
N ASN A 34 -35.65 9.45 8.12
CA ASN A 34 -34.49 9.31 7.23
C ASN A 34 -33.17 9.86 7.80
N ALA A 35 -33.09 10.08 9.11
CA ALA A 35 -31.87 10.51 9.78
C ALA A 35 -30.80 9.41 9.69
N ARG A 36 -29.53 9.80 9.52
CA ARG A 36 -28.40 8.85 9.51
C ARG A 36 -28.22 8.21 10.87
N LEU A 37 -28.08 6.88 10.87
CA LEU A 37 -27.90 6.07 12.06
C LEU A 37 -26.52 5.42 12.08
N ALA A 38 -25.97 5.22 13.28
CA ALA A 38 -24.85 4.33 13.52
C ALA A 38 -25.37 2.96 13.95
N ARG A 39 -24.62 1.88 13.69
CA ARG A 39 -25.00 0.50 14.06
C ARG A 39 -25.35 0.29 15.54
N ARG A 40 -24.87 1.17 16.42
CA ARG A 40 -25.00 1.09 17.88
C ARG A 40 -26.21 1.84 18.45
N HIS A 41 -26.98 2.55 17.62
CA HIS A 41 -28.14 3.30 18.11
C HIS A 41 -29.35 2.37 18.26
N HIS A 42 -29.90 2.31 19.47
CA HIS A 42 -31.18 1.64 19.76
C HIS A 42 -32.38 2.58 19.55
N TYR A 43 -32.16 3.90 19.65
CA TYR A 43 -33.14 4.95 19.39
C TYR A 43 -32.60 5.99 18.40
N CYS A 44 -33.46 6.55 17.57
CA CYS A 44 -33.08 7.59 16.62
C CYS A 44 -32.76 8.90 17.35
N PRO A 45 -31.58 9.52 17.13
CA PRO A 45 -31.18 10.75 17.82
C PRO A 45 -31.97 11.99 17.37
N VAL A 46 -32.72 11.91 16.27
CA VAL A 46 -33.49 13.05 15.72
C VAL A 46 -34.97 12.94 16.10
N CYS A 47 -35.59 11.77 15.95
CA CYS A 47 -37.03 11.60 16.20
C CYS A 47 -37.37 10.80 17.48
N GLY A 48 -36.36 10.29 18.21
CA GLY A 48 -36.53 9.60 19.49
C GLY A 48 -37.15 8.19 19.41
N ARG A 49 -37.57 7.72 18.22
CA ARG A 49 -38.19 6.40 18.05
C ARG A 49 -37.19 5.26 18.17
N GLU A 50 -37.66 4.14 18.70
CA GLU A 50 -36.91 2.90 18.74
C GLU A 50 -36.65 2.37 17.32
N ILE A 51 -35.41 1.98 17.06
CA ILE A 51 -34.97 1.51 15.75
C ILE A 51 -35.27 0.00 15.67
N SER A 52 -36.52 -0.36 15.36
CA SER A 52 -36.93 -1.75 15.18
C SER A 52 -36.55 -2.31 13.80
N GLN A 53 -36.48 -1.45 12.78
CA GLN A 53 -36.07 -1.78 11.42
C GLN A 53 -35.21 -0.65 10.85
N ILE A 54 -34.15 -1.01 10.12
CA ILE A 54 -33.19 -0.06 9.55
C ILE A 54 -33.27 -0.12 8.03
N ALA A 55 -33.39 1.04 7.38
CA ALA A 55 -33.10 1.13 5.95
C ALA A 55 -31.58 1.05 5.75
N SER A 56 -31.07 -0.10 5.31
CA SER A 56 -29.69 -0.25 4.87
C SER A 56 -29.61 -0.02 3.37
N SER A 57 -28.82 0.97 2.95
CA SER A 57 -28.37 1.07 1.57
C SER A 57 -26.86 0.80 1.53
N GLU A 58 -26.49 -0.26 0.83
CA GLU A 58 -25.09 -0.57 0.57
C GLU A 58 -24.69 0.06 -0.76
N ARG A 59 -23.83 1.08 -0.68
CA ARG A 59 -23.17 1.59 -1.88
C ARG A 59 -21.75 1.02 -1.89
N ILE A 60 -21.55 0.01 -2.73
CA ILE A 60 -20.23 -0.55 -2.99
C ILE A 60 -19.55 0.39 -3.98
N GLN A 61 -18.59 1.19 -3.51
CA GLN A 61 -17.72 1.94 -4.41
C GLN A 61 -16.47 1.10 -4.67
N ARG A 62 -16.34 0.62 -5.92
CA ARG A 62 -15.12 -0.05 -6.40
C ARG A 62 -14.13 1.02 -6.81
N ARG A 63 -12.96 1.05 -6.16
CA ARG A 63 -11.80 1.82 -6.63
C ARG A 63 -10.78 0.84 -7.16
N ILE A 64 -10.44 0.98 -8.43
CA ILE A 64 -9.45 0.16 -9.13
C ILE A 64 -8.23 1.03 -9.36
N ARG A 65 -7.04 0.51 -9.05
CA ARG A 65 -5.77 1.12 -9.42
C ARG A 65 -4.96 0.11 -10.21
N ILE A 66 -4.32 0.57 -11.27
CA ILE A 66 -3.38 -0.23 -12.06
C ILE A 66 -2.01 0.37 -11.81
N LEU A 67 -1.07 -0.43 -11.30
CA LEU A 67 0.28 0.02 -10.97
C LEU A 67 1.28 -0.62 -11.94
N PRO A 68 2.13 0.15 -12.61
CA PRO A 68 3.24 -0.41 -13.38
C PRO A 68 4.30 -0.99 -12.44
N ILE A 69 4.98 -2.04 -12.91
CA ILE A 69 6.04 -2.74 -12.18
C ILE A 69 7.25 -2.85 -13.08
N ASP A 70 8.43 -2.61 -12.51
CA ASP A 70 9.67 -2.78 -13.26
C ASP A 70 9.93 -4.26 -13.59
N LYS A 71 10.68 -4.47 -14.66
CA LYS A 71 10.94 -5.82 -15.19
C LYS A 71 11.62 -6.73 -14.17
N ASP A 72 12.49 -6.21 -13.31
CA ASP A 72 13.23 -7.03 -12.36
C ASP A 72 12.31 -7.51 -11.23
N THR A 73 11.47 -6.61 -10.70
CA THR A 73 10.45 -6.98 -9.72
C THR A 73 9.44 -7.96 -10.29
N LEU A 74 9.05 -7.78 -11.57
CA LEU A 74 8.14 -8.71 -12.26
C LEU A 74 8.75 -10.12 -12.39
N ASN A 75 10.05 -10.21 -12.70
CA ASN A 75 10.75 -11.49 -12.80
C ASN A 75 10.84 -12.19 -11.43
N LEU A 76 11.20 -11.46 -10.37
CA LEU A 76 11.22 -11.99 -9.00
C LEU A 76 9.84 -12.51 -8.57
N LEU A 77 8.79 -11.78 -8.93
CA LEU A 77 7.41 -12.18 -8.63
C LEU A 77 7.02 -13.45 -9.38
N LYS A 78 7.41 -13.55 -10.66
CA LYS A 78 7.16 -14.73 -11.49
C LYS A 78 7.85 -15.98 -10.91
N GLU A 79 9.13 -15.87 -10.55
CA GLU A 79 9.89 -16.95 -9.92
C GLU A 79 9.25 -17.39 -8.61
N TYR A 80 8.86 -16.42 -7.76
CA TYR A 80 8.20 -16.69 -6.51
C TYR A 80 6.88 -17.44 -6.69
N ILE A 81 6.03 -17.01 -7.63
CA ILE A 81 4.74 -17.65 -7.94
C ILE A 81 4.95 -19.08 -8.46
N GLN A 82 5.95 -19.29 -9.32
CA GLN A 82 6.27 -20.63 -9.85
C GLN A 82 6.72 -21.58 -8.74
N GLN A 83 7.56 -21.13 -7.81
CA GLN A 83 8.06 -21.94 -6.71
C GLN A 83 7.00 -22.25 -5.65
N ASN A 84 6.02 -21.37 -5.48
CA ASN A 84 5.00 -21.46 -4.44
C ASN A 84 3.61 -21.82 -4.99
N LYS A 85 3.54 -22.28 -6.25
CA LYS A 85 2.28 -22.66 -6.89
C LYS A 85 1.63 -23.80 -6.11
N PRO A 86 0.37 -23.64 -5.63
CA PRO A 86 -0.33 -24.73 -4.97
C PRO A 86 -0.56 -25.91 -5.93
N ILE A 87 -0.59 -27.12 -5.38
CA ILE A 87 -0.76 -28.38 -6.14
C ILE A 87 -2.11 -28.40 -6.90
N TYR A 88 -3.15 -27.77 -6.33
CA TYR A 88 -4.51 -27.71 -6.88
C TYR A 88 -5.04 -26.27 -6.90
N ALA A 89 -4.49 -25.40 -7.74
CA ALA A 89 -4.99 -24.04 -7.88
C ALA A 89 -5.03 -23.56 -9.34
N ASP A 90 -6.20 -23.07 -9.76
CA ASP A 90 -6.37 -22.09 -10.83
C ASP A 90 -5.75 -20.75 -10.41
N ASP A 91 -5.56 -19.79 -11.32
CA ASP A 91 -4.83 -18.54 -11.06
C ASP A 91 -5.51 -17.54 -10.07
N ASP A 92 -6.60 -17.92 -9.39
CA ASP A 92 -7.35 -17.05 -8.44
C ASP A 92 -6.88 -17.17 -6.98
N TRP A 93 -5.65 -17.63 -6.75
CA TRP A 93 -5.07 -17.74 -5.40
C TRP A 93 -4.26 -16.51 -4.98
N ALA A 94 -4.12 -16.30 -3.67
CA ALA A 94 -3.43 -15.16 -3.10
C ALA A 94 -1.90 -15.30 -3.28
N THR A 95 -1.28 -14.34 -3.97
CA THR A 95 0.16 -14.39 -4.31
C THR A 95 1.03 -14.67 -3.09
N PHE A 96 0.72 -14.07 -1.93
CA PHE A 96 1.44 -14.28 -0.69
C PHE A 96 0.59 -14.97 0.38
N HIS A 97 0.96 -16.19 0.77
CA HIS A 97 0.30 -16.94 1.84
C HIS A 97 0.85 -16.62 3.23
N ILE A 98 0.99 -15.33 3.54
CA ILE A 98 1.49 -14.88 4.84
C ILE A 98 0.55 -13.84 5.44
N ASN A 99 0.50 -13.80 6.78
CA ASN A 99 -0.25 -12.77 7.47
C ASN A 99 0.56 -11.45 7.57
N ARG A 100 -0.13 -10.36 7.95
CA ARG A 100 0.46 -9.03 8.10
C ARG A 100 1.63 -8.96 9.09
N HIS A 101 1.57 -9.75 10.17
CA HIS A 101 2.62 -9.77 11.19
C HIS A 101 3.88 -10.40 10.64
N ARG A 102 3.75 -11.48 9.86
CA ARG A 102 4.86 -12.14 9.20
C ARG A 102 5.48 -11.26 8.12
N ALA A 103 4.67 -10.55 7.33
CA ALA A 103 5.18 -9.58 6.36
C ALA A 103 6.01 -8.48 7.04
N TRP A 104 5.56 -7.97 8.19
CA TRP A 104 6.31 -7.00 8.97
C TRP A 104 7.65 -7.56 9.47
N GLN A 105 7.66 -8.78 9.99
CA GLN A 105 8.90 -9.46 10.43
C GLN A 105 9.89 -9.64 9.29
N ILE A 106 9.41 -10.04 8.10
CA ILE A 106 10.26 -10.20 6.91
C ILE A 106 10.90 -8.86 6.53
N VAL A 107 10.11 -7.79 6.45
CA VAL A 107 10.62 -6.45 6.12
C VAL A 107 11.67 -5.98 7.14
N ARG A 108 11.40 -6.16 8.43
CA ARG A 108 12.35 -5.81 9.48
C ARG A 108 13.65 -6.62 9.36
N GLY A 109 13.55 -7.95 9.21
CA GLY A 109 14.72 -8.81 9.06
C GLY A 109 15.53 -8.51 7.79
N CYS A 110 14.87 -8.09 6.70
CA CYS A 110 15.54 -7.60 5.51
C CYS A 110 16.32 -6.31 5.76
N ALA A 111 15.74 -5.37 6.53
CA ALA A 111 16.41 -4.13 6.89
C ALA A 111 17.64 -4.38 7.79
N GLU A 112 17.49 -5.23 8.80
CA GLU A 112 18.59 -5.63 9.69
C GLU A 112 19.73 -6.27 8.90
N ARG A 113 19.42 -7.21 7.99
CA ARG A 113 20.42 -7.85 7.11
C ARG A 113 21.07 -6.89 6.12
N ALA A 114 20.36 -5.83 5.74
CA ALA A 114 20.89 -4.78 4.87
C ALA A 114 21.73 -3.74 5.64
N GLY A 115 21.84 -3.86 6.98
CA GLY A 115 22.55 -2.91 7.82
C GLY A 115 21.84 -1.56 7.94
N ILE A 116 20.53 -1.54 7.73
CA ILE A 116 19.71 -0.34 7.86
C ILE A 116 19.46 -0.07 9.35
N PRO A 117 19.97 1.03 9.93
CA PRO A 117 19.73 1.37 11.32
C PRO A 117 18.26 1.70 11.57
N ASP A 118 17.84 1.53 12.82
CA ASP A 118 16.56 2.07 13.27
C ASP A 118 16.64 3.61 13.33
N LEU A 119 15.56 4.28 12.92
CA LEU A 119 15.47 5.74 12.98
C LEU A 119 14.99 6.17 14.36
N VAL A 120 15.55 7.25 14.88
CA VAL A 120 15.08 7.85 16.13
C VAL A 120 14.27 9.08 15.78
N ASN A 121 12.99 9.10 16.13
CA ASN A 121 12.20 10.31 15.93
C ASN A 121 12.72 11.43 16.86
N PRO A 122 13.19 12.58 16.34
CA PRO A 122 13.86 13.61 17.14
C PRO A 122 12.91 14.30 18.14
N GLU A 123 11.62 14.39 17.83
CA GLU A 123 10.62 15.04 18.70
C GLU A 123 10.15 14.16 19.86
N THR A 124 10.12 12.83 19.67
CA THR A 124 9.55 11.88 20.63
C THR A 124 10.57 10.92 21.24
N GLY A 125 11.79 10.90 20.73
CA GLY A 125 12.85 9.95 21.11
C GLY A 125 12.53 8.49 20.79
N ARG A 126 11.41 8.20 20.12
CA ARG A 126 10.98 6.83 19.83
C ARG A 126 11.78 6.27 18.66
N VAL A 127 12.41 5.13 18.92
CA VAL A 127 13.03 4.29 17.89
C VAL A 127 11.95 3.67 17.01
N ARG A 128 12.06 3.88 15.70
CA ARG A 128 11.19 3.32 14.67
C ARG A 128 12.06 2.65 13.61
N GLY A 129 12.01 1.32 13.58
CA GLY A 129 12.64 0.55 12.52
C GLY A 129 11.87 0.57 11.20
N VAL A 130 12.46 -0.06 10.18
CA VAL A 130 11.85 -0.20 8.86
C VAL A 130 10.58 -1.04 8.93
N SER A 131 9.53 -0.58 8.27
CA SER A 131 8.24 -1.27 8.20
C SER A 131 7.60 -1.11 6.82
N PRO A 132 6.60 -1.94 6.45
CA PRO A 132 5.92 -1.83 5.16
C PRO A 132 5.34 -0.43 4.88
N HIS A 133 4.84 0.24 5.91
CA HIS A 133 4.31 1.61 5.77
C HIS A 133 5.43 2.62 5.51
N ARG A 134 6.56 2.51 6.21
CA ARG A 134 7.73 3.37 5.99
C ARG A 134 8.34 3.18 4.61
N LEU A 135 8.36 1.95 4.08
CA LEU A 135 8.79 1.69 2.71
C LEU A 135 7.90 2.41 1.69
N ARG A 136 6.58 2.42 1.92
CA ARG A 136 5.63 3.17 1.09
C ARG A 136 5.85 4.68 1.18
N ASP A 137 6.07 5.20 2.39
CA ASP A 137 6.34 6.62 2.59
C ASP A 137 7.63 7.02 1.82
N ALA A 138 8.69 6.22 1.95
CA ALA A 138 9.96 6.46 1.28
C ALA A 138 9.86 6.37 -0.25
N PHE A 139 9.10 5.41 -0.78
CA PHE A 139 8.80 5.35 -2.21
C PHE A 139 8.13 6.65 -2.70
N SER A 140 7.21 7.19 -1.90
CA SER A 140 6.51 8.43 -2.22
C SER A 140 7.47 9.62 -2.27
N VAL A 141 8.36 9.75 -1.29
CA VAL A 141 9.36 10.82 -1.28
C VAL A 141 10.36 10.68 -2.43
N HIS A 142 10.84 9.46 -2.70
CA HIS A 142 11.72 9.23 -3.84
C HIS A 142 11.06 9.62 -5.16
N ALA A 143 9.80 9.22 -5.37
CA ALA A 143 9.05 9.60 -6.57
C ALA A 143 8.89 11.12 -6.71
N MET A 144 8.61 11.83 -5.61
CA MET A 144 8.54 13.30 -5.62
C MET A 144 9.87 13.97 -5.94
N LYS A 145 10.99 13.42 -5.44
CA LYS A 145 12.33 13.95 -5.77
C LYS A 145 12.72 13.71 -7.23
N VAL A 146 12.21 12.63 -7.84
CA VAL A 146 12.46 12.30 -9.25
C VAL A 146 11.63 13.19 -10.17
N ASP A 147 10.38 13.48 -9.81
CA ASP A 147 9.47 14.34 -10.55
C ASP A 147 8.52 15.07 -9.60
N ASP A 148 8.84 16.34 -9.32
CA ASP A 148 8.06 17.23 -8.46
C ASP A 148 7.02 18.06 -9.23
N SER A 149 6.82 17.76 -10.52
CA SER A 149 5.82 18.43 -11.34
C SER A 149 4.40 18.15 -10.83
N GLY A 150 3.47 19.07 -11.12
CA GLY A 150 2.06 18.90 -10.77
C GLY A 150 1.45 17.61 -11.33
N ASP A 151 1.89 17.18 -12.51
CA ASP A 151 1.47 15.92 -13.14
C ASP A 151 2.10 14.69 -12.48
N GLY A 152 3.39 14.75 -12.10
CA GLY A 152 4.07 13.71 -11.33
C GLY A 152 3.40 13.47 -9.96
N LEU A 153 3.02 14.55 -9.27
CA LEU A 153 2.28 14.47 -8.01
C LEU A 153 0.87 13.88 -8.17
N ARG A 154 0.20 14.19 -9.27
CA ARG A 154 -1.13 13.63 -9.60
C ARG A 154 -1.03 12.13 -9.87
N LEU A 155 -0.05 11.70 -10.65
CA LEU A 155 0.23 10.29 -10.92
C LEU A 155 0.59 9.51 -9.65
N LEU A 156 1.42 10.09 -8.79
CA LEU A 156 1.78 9.50 -7.49
C LEU A 156 0.54 9.35 -6.57
N GLN A 157 -0.36 10.34 -6.56
CA GLN A 157 -1.62 10.25 -5.82
C GLN A 157 -2.52 9.11 -6.33
N GLU A 158 -2.63 8.96 -7.64
CA GLU A 158 -3.36 7.87 -8.28
C GLU A 158 -2.75 6.51 -7.91
N HIS A 159 -1.43 6.38 -7.97
CA HIS A 159 -0.72 5.15 -7.58
C HIS A 159 -0.86 4.81 -6.09
N LEU A 160 -0.80 5.80 -5.19
CA LEU A 160 -0.94 5.59 -3.74
C LEU A 160 -2.40 5.52 -3.28
N GLY A 161 -3.37 5.89 -4.12
CA GLY A 161 -4.81 5.78 -3.82
C GLY A 161 -5.27 6.78 -2.76
N HIS A 162 -4.60 7.92 -2.67
CA HIS A 162 -4.93 8.98 -1.74
C HIS A 162 -6.20 9.71 -2.19
N THR A 163 -7.13 9.94 -1.27
CA THR A 163 -8.43 10.56 -1.59
C THR A 163 -8.36 12.09 -1.60
N SER A 164 -7.25 12.68 -1.15
CA SER A 164 -7.05 14.12 -1.07
C SER A 164 -5.61 14.51 -1.39
N PHE A 165 -5.48 15.63 -2.09
CA PHE A 165 -4.22 16.25 -2.50
C PHE A 165 -3.28 16.53 -1.29
N ASN A 166 -3.86 16.89 -0.14
CA ASN A 166 -3.15 17.26 1.08
C ASN A 166 -2.35 16.12 1.74
N THR A 167 -2.64 14.84 1.45
CA THR A 167 -1.87 13.72 2.04
C THR A 167 -0.57 13.42 1.31
N THR A 168 -0.42 13.82 0.04
CA THR A 168 0.81 13.57 -0.72
C THR A 168 1.78 14.74 -0.62
N ALA A 169 1.28 15.97 -0.47
CA ALA A 169 2.10 17.17 -0.25
C ALA A 169 2.81 17.22 1.12
N LYS A 170 2.39 16.39 2.10
CA LYS A 170 2.98 16.36 3.46
C LYS A 170 4.19 15.44 3.60
N TYR A 171 4.39 14.48 2.70
CA TYR A 171 5.44 13.48 2.84
C TYR A 171 6.87 14.02 2.94
N PRO A 172 7.28 15.05 2.17
CA PRO A 172 8.62 15.63 2.30
C PRO A 172 8.88 16.21 3.69
N ALA A 173 7.84 16.66 4.40
CA ALA A 173 7.96 17.22 5.74
C ALA A 173 7.84 16.18 6.86
N GLU A 174 7.32 14.99 6.58
CA GLU A 174 7.02 13.95 7.59
C GLU A 174 8.02 12.78 7.62
N LEU A 175 8.96 12.73 6.66
CA LEU A 175 10.04 11.75 6.64
C LEU A 175 11.38 12.39 6.97
N ASP A 176 12.13 11.69 7.81
CA ASP A 176 13.47 12.07 8.23
C ASP A 176 14.41 12.11 7.01
N GLU A 177 15.15 13.22 6.87
CA GLU A 177 16.10 13.47 5.78
C GLU A 177 17.17 12.36 5.71
N ASP A 178 17.50 11.78 6.87
CA ASP A 178 18.42 10.66 7.03
C ASP A 178 17.87 9.36 6.42
N LEU A 179 16.57 9.08 6.59
CA LEU A 179 15.93 7.89 6.00
C LEU A 179 15.92 7.99 4.47
N ILE A 180 15.68 9.19 3.95
CA ILE A 180 15.60 9.44 2.53
C ILE A 180 16.99 9.23 1.89
N THR A 181 18.02 9.83 2.49
CA THR A 181 19.42 9.71 2.05
C THR A 181 19.88 8.25 2.06
N MET A 182 19.54 7.51 3.10
CA MET A 182 19.89 6.10 3.21
C MET A 182 19.21 5.22 2.15
N ILE A 183 17.96 5.53 1.79
CA ILE A 183 17.24 4.79 0.74
C ILE A 183 17.80 5.11 -0.65
N GLU A 184 18.22 6.35 -0.89
CA GLU A 184 18.91 6.74 -2.12
C GLU A 184 20.26 6.01 -2.26
N ASP A 185 21.06 5.96 -1.20
CA ASP A 185 22.34 5.22 -1.17
C ASP A 185 22.12 3.72 -1.41
N LEU A 186 21.05 3.12 -0.88
CA LEU A 186 20.68 1.73 -1.18
C LEU A 186 20.28 1.51 -2.64
N ILE A 187 19.53 2.44 -3.24
CA ILE A 187 19.13 2.39 -4.65
C ILE A 187 20.36 2.52 -5.55
N GLU A 188 21.26 3.46 -5.24
CA GLU A 188 22.50 3.67 -6.00
C GLU A 188 23.48 2.50 -5.85
N ARG A 189 23.66 1.94 -4.65
CA ARG A 189 24.45 0.71 -4.45
C ARG A 189 23.90 -0.49 -5.24
N ARG A 190 22.58 -0.55 -5.44
CA ARG A 190 21.94 -1.58 -6.27
C ARG A 190 22.18 -1.31 -7.76
N ARG A 191 22.14 -0.05 -8.20
CA ARG A 191 22.48 0.36 -9.57
C ARG A 191 23.96 0.09 -9.89
N GLY A 192 24.88 0.39 -8.98
CA GLY A 192 26.32 0.12 -9.12
C GLY A 192 26.65 -1.37 -9.23
N ARG A 193 26.02 -2.23 -8.41
CA ARG A 193 26.20 -3.69 -8.51
C ARG A 193 25.74 -4.29 -9.84
N ARG A 194 24.77 -3.68 -10.54
CA ARG A 194 24.35 -4.09 -11.88
C ARG A 194 25.35 -3.70 -12.98
N TYR A 195 26.15 -2.65 -12.76
CA TYR A 195 27.13 -2.20 -13.75
C TYR A 195 28.41 -3.05 -13.72
N ASP A 196 28.81 -3.56 -12.55
CA ASP A 196 29.94 -4.49 -12.41
C ASP A 196 29.61 -5.91 -12.88
N SER A 197 28.38 -6.40 -12.65
CA SER A 197 27.97 -7.75 -13.10
C SER A 197 27.71 -7.87 -14.61
N GLY A 198 27.76 -6.76 -15.36
CA GLY A 198 27.66 -6.73 -16.82
C GLY A 198 29.01 -6.59 -17.56
N LYS A 199 30.14 -6.56 -16.85
CA LYS A 199 31.49 -6.46 -17.44
C LYS A 199 32.26 -7.78 -17.54
N ASP A 200 31.76 -8.86 -16.94
CA ASP A 200 32.37 -10.19 -16.97
C ASP A 200 31.59 -11.17 -17.88
N SER A 201 31.20 -10.75 -19.08
CA SER A 201 30.57 -11.62 -20.09
C SER A 201 31.13 -11.37 -21.47
#